data_AF-A0A7V1KN68-F1
#
_entry.id   AF-A0A7V1KN68-F1
#
_cell.length_a   1.000
_cell.length_b   1.000
_cell.length_c   1.000
_cell.angle_alpha   90.00
_cell.angle_beta   90.00
_cell.angle_gamma   90.00
#
_symmetry.space_group_name_H-M   'P 1'
#
loop_
_entity.id
_entity.type
_entity.pdbx_description
1 polymer ?
#
loop_
_entity_poly.entity_id
_entity_poly.type
_entity_poly.pdbx_seq_one_letter_code
_entity_poly.pdbx_strand_id
1 'polypeptide(L)'
;MIAHGGCQRAEPFSAQRGEPVFLALDLETGGLDPHQHDILEMAVVPFSWEGAGEGEVWLMRPSRPVDPQALATSGLSLDELSQAPPPGEVFPQLLARLEGQLVVAHNAPFDQAFLRVATEELGLPAPRIRWVDILALARLLWPCLSSHSLDALCRELGLPRPGHRALPDARAAGQLFLAALKEIAGWAGEKWGELAPTLPPEVLALARSYSLEQDFGKLAHAPGWSHRPGQRAYANRVAEALARGKLVLLEAGPGTGKTFGYLIPLLRWLAREGGRAVVSTRTRALQSQLWEHDLPFLLSQLGLPLPVALLKGRENYLCKQRLEELRGKLVDERALAVLVGWSRRTQSGDLD
;
A
#
# COMPACT_ATOMS: atom_id res chain seq x y z
N MET A 1 42.73 -26.53 2.28
CA MET A 1 42.73 -25.30 1.46
C MET A 1 41.32 -25.09 0.94
N ILE A 2 40.52 -24.29 1.62
CA ILE A 2 39.19 -23.87 1.14
C ILE A 2 39.36 -22.41 0.74
N ALA A 3 39.25 -22.17 -0.56
CA ALA A 3 39.32 -20.85 -1.17
C ALA A 3 37.96 -20.14 -1.08
N HIS A 4 38.06 -18.82 -1.01
CA HIS A 4 36.99 -17.83 -0.87
C HIS A 4 35.84 -17.94 -1.90
N GLY A 5 34.64 -17.63 -1.43
CA GLY A 5 33.50 -17.14 -2.22
C GLY A 5 32.77 -16.09 -1.39
N GLY A 6 33.36 -14.89 -1.29
CA GLY A 6 32.86 -13.79 -0.47
C GLY A 6 31.46 -13.33 -0.92
N CYS A 7 30.57 -13.16 0.05
CA CYS A 7 29.32 -12.44 -0.12
C CYS A 7 29.65 -10.99 -0.48
N GLN A 8 29.55 -10.65 -1.77
CA GLN A 8 29.59 -9.25 -2.19
C GLN A 8 28.32 -8.59 -1.65
N ARG A 9 28.50 -7.64 -0.73
CA ARG A 9 27.45 -6.70 -0.33
C ARG A 9 26.94 -6.04 -1.62
N ALA A 10 25.64 -6.09 -1.86
CA ALA A 10 25.04 -5.28 -2.91
C ALA A 10 25.30 -3.81 -2.53
N GLU A 11 26.05 -3.10 -3.38
CA GLU A 11 26.17 -1.66 -3.32
C GLU A 11 24.75 -1.07 -3.35
N PRO A 12 24.38 -0.14 -2.43
CA PRO A 12 23.09 0.51 -2.50
C PRO A 12 22.95 1.21 -3.85
N PHE A 13 21.73 1.23 -4.39
CA PHE A 13 21.40 1.92 -5.63
C PHE A 13 21.87 3.38 -5.55
N SER A 14 22.93 3.69 -6.29
CA SER A 14 23.55 5.01 -6.36
C SER A 14 22.65 5.94 -7.16
N ALA A 15 21.79 6.70 -6.47
CA ALA A 15 21.30 7.95 -7.04
C ALA A 15 22.53 8.78 -7.44
N GLN A 16 22.56 9.30 -8.67
CA GLN A 16 23.66 10.15 -9.11
C GLN A 16 23.86 11.29 -8.10
N ARG A 17 25.12 11.63 -7.80
CA ARG A 17 25.44 12.72 -6.86
C ARG A 17 24.74 14.01 -7.29
N GLY A 18 23.73 14.43 -6.53
CA GLY A 18 23.11 15.75 -6.64
C GLY A 18 21.58 15.79 -6.48
N GLU A 19 20.86 14.71 -6.79
CA GLU A 19 19.38 14.71 -6.78
C GLU A 19 18.78 13.95 -5.57
N PRO A 20 17.64 14.43 -5.02
CA PRO A 20 16.95 13.72 -3.95
C PRO A 20 16.44 12.36 -4.42
N VAL A 21 16.54 11.36 -3.54
CA VAL A 21 16.00 10.00 -3.76
C VAL A 21 14.47 10.03 -3.72
N PHE A 22 13.92 10.87 -2.83
CA PHE A 22 12.48 11.11 -2.71
C PHE A 22 12.23 12.47 -2.07
N LEU A 23 10.98 12.91 -2.13
CA LEU A 23 10.48 14.10 -1.43
C LEU A 23 9.53 13.67 -0.33
N ALA A 24 9.65 14.24 0.85
CA ALA A 24 8.61 14.13 1.87
C ALA A 24 7.71 15.37 1.80
N LEU A 25 6.41 15.18 1.90
CA LEU A 25 5.40 16.23 1.76
C LEU A 25 4.42 16.15 2.92
N ASP A 26 3.97 17.31 3.38
CA ASP A 26 2.89 17.47 4.34
C ASP A 26 2.12 18.76 4.06
N LEU A 27 0.83 18.78 4.42
CA LEU A 27 -0.09 19.90 4.22
C LEU A 27 -0.75 20.32 5.53
N GLU A 28 -0.75 21.64 5.76
CA GLU A 28 -1.73 22.25 6.65
C GLU A 28 -2.91 22.75 5.82
N THR A 29 -4.12 22.41 6.24
CA THR A 29 -5.36 22.68 5.51
C THR A 29 -6.34 23.43 6.40
N GLY A 30 -7.30 24.13 5.79
CA GLY A 30 -8.29 24.91 6.53
C GLY A 30 -9.36 24.06 7.24
N GLY A 31 -9.30 22.74 7.11
CA GLY A 31 -10.24 21.77 7.62
C GLY A 31 -10.03 20.42 6.93
N LEU A 32 -10.89 19.42 7.19
CA LEU A 32 -10.64 18.05 6.74
C LEU A 32 -11.27 17.68 5.38
N ASP A 33 -12.11 18.57 4.82
CA ASP A 33 -12.81 18.33 3.56
C ASP A 33 -12.21 19.18 2.43
N PRO A 34 -11.61 18.57 1.38
CA PRO A 34 -10.97 19.29 0.29
C PRO A 34 -11.94 20.08 -0.60
N HIS A 35 -13.24 19.78 -0.57
CA HIS A 35 -14.25 20.55 -1.31
C HIS A 35 -14.77 21.76 -0.52
N GLN A 36 -14.51 21.83 0.78
CA GLN A 36 -14.97 22.91 1.66
C GLN A 36 -13.83 23.79 2.20
N HIS A 37 -12.59 23.29 2.17
CA HIS A 37 -11.44 23.97 2.75
C HIS A 37 -10.27 24.04 1.77
N ASP A 38 -9.41 25.02 1.98
CA ASP A 38 -8.23 25.24 1.14
C ASP A 38 -6.97 24.66 1.78
N ILE A 39 -5.93 24.44 0.97
CA ILE A 39 -4.57 24.23 1.47
C ILE A 39 -4.03 25.58 1.95
N LEU A 40 -3.49 25.63 3.17
CA LEU A 40 -2.98 26.85 3.80
C LEU A 40 -1.45 26.92 3.78
N GLU A 41 -0.81 25.78 4.03
CA GLU A 41 0.65 25.62 4.00
C GLU A 41 0.97 24.27 3.35
N MET A 42 2.02 24.24 2.53
CA MET A 42 2.61 23.01 2.04
C MET A 42 4.11 23.06 2.27
N ALA A 43 4.68 21.96 2.74
CA ALA A 43 6.11 21.80 2.78
C ALA A 43 6.56 20.59 1.99
N VAL A 44 7.73 20.72 1.37
CA VAL A 44 8.39 19.65 0.66
C VAL A 44 9.84 19.58 1.12
N VAL A 45 10.27 18.41 1.59
CA VAL A 45 11.62 18.17 2.08
C VAL A 45 12.30 17.13 1.20
N PRO A 46 13.41 17.47 0.51
CA PRO A 46 14.20 16.49 -0.23
C PRO A 46 14.95 15.57 0.72
N PHE A 47 15.02 14.28 0.38
CA PHE A 47 15.79 13.30 1.12
C PHE A 47 16.74 12.52 0.22
N SER A 48 17.95 12.28 0.71
CA SER A 48 18.87 11.28 0.21
C SER A 48 19.00 10.13 1.22
N TRP A 49 19.80 9.12 0.90
CA TRP A 49 20.14 8.06 1.86
C TRP A 49 20.90 8.57 3.09
N GLU A 50 21.57 9.72 2.96
CA GLU A 50 22.37 10.34 4.04
C GLU A 50 21.49 11.15 4.99
N GLY A 51 20.31 11.61 4.55
CA GLY A 51 19.36 12.33 5.39
C GLY A 51 18.53 13.35 4.61
N ALA A 52 17.96 14.29 5.37
CA ALA A 52 17.12 15.35 4.84
C ALA A 52 17.95 16.54 4.37
N GLY A 53 17.60 17.14 3.24
CA GLY A 53 18.09 18.44 2.80
C GLY A 53 17.31 19.61 3.40
N GLU A 54 17.53 20.80 2.82
CA GLU A 54 16.72 21.98 3.08
C GLU A 54 15.33 21.81 2.47
N GLY A 55 14.30 22.09 3.27
CA GLY A 55 12.91 21.99 2.83
C GLY A 55 12.40 23.33 2.32
N GLU A 56 11.44 23.25 1.41
CA GLU A 56 10.74 24.39 0.84
C GLU A 56 9.34 24.47 1.47
N VAL A 57 8.88 25.68 1.75
CA VAL A 57 7.56 25.93 2.35
C VAL A 57 6.82 26.96 1.52
N TRP A 58 5.56 26.69 1.22
CA TRP A 58 4.67 27.59 0.53
C TRP A 58 3.44 27.86 1.38
N LEU A 59 3.22 29.13 1.73
CA LEU A 59 1.99 29.61 2.35
C LEU A 59 1.04 30.10 1.27
N MET A 60 -0.26 29.89 1.49
CA MET A 60 -1.30 30.19 0.53
C MET A 60 -2.45 30.92 1.22
N ARG A 61 -2.93 31.99 0.57
CA ARG A 61 -4.07 32.75 1.07
C ARG A 61 -5.35 31.94 0.90
N PRO A 62 -6.13 31.69 1.98
CA PRO A 62 -7.41 31.01 1.85
C PRO A 62 -8.44 31.88 1.13
N SER A 63 -9.21 31.25 0.27
CA SER A 63 -10.42 31.77 -0.36
C SER A 63 -11.70 31.32 0.35
N ARG A 64 -11.61 30.25 1.15
CA ARG A 64 -12.70 29.65 1.93
C ARG A 64 -12.54 29.91 3.43
N PRO A 65 -13.63 29.78 4.21
CA PRO A 65 -13.54 29.79 5.66
C PRO A 65 -12.54 28.77 6.18
N VAL A 66 -11.79 29.16 7.21
CA VAL A 66 -10.83 28.30 7.88
C VAL A 66 -11.40 27.91 9.24
N ASP A 67 -11.40 26.62 9.55
CA ASP A 67 -11.80 26.10 10.85
C ASP A 67 -10.85 26.64 11.95
N PRO A 68 -11.36 27.30 13.01
CA PRO A 68 -10.54 27.74 14.14
C PRO A 68 -9.70 26.62 14.75
N GLN A 69 -10.18 25.37 14.73
CA GLN A 69 -9.43 24.22 15.24
C GLN A 69 -8.20 23.90 14.35
N ALA A 70 -8.30 24.10 13.04
CA ALA A 70 -7.19 23.92 12.12
C ALA A 70 -6.08 24.96 12.37
N LEU A 71 -6.45 26.22 12.61
CA LEU A 71 -5.48 27.27 13.00
C LEU A 71 -4.85 27.00 14.36
N ALA A 72 -5.65 26.56 15.34
CA ALA A 72 -5.13 26.24 16.67
C ALA A 72 -4.14 25.06 16.66
N THR A 73 -4.37 24.09 15.78
CA THR A 73 -3.50 22.92 15.63
C THR A 73 -2.22 23.30 14.88
N SER A 74 -2.36 23.97 13.74
CA SER A 74 -1.23 24.34 12.89
C SER A 74 -0.38 25.49 13.47
N GLY A 75 -0.95 26.32 14.33
CA GLY A 75 -0.32 27.55 14.80
C GLY A 75 -0.20 28.63 13.71
N LEU A 76 -0.84 28.45 12.55
CA LEU A 76 -0.94 29.49 11.51
C LEU A 76 -1.83 30.63 12.00
N SER A 77 -1.44 31.88 11.69
CA SER A 77 -2.23 33.06 12.00
C SER A 77 -2.99 33.57 10.77
N LEU A 78 -4.17 34.15 10.98
CA LEU A 78 -4.92 34.80 9.90
C LEU A 78 -4.13 35.96 9.28
N ASP A 79 -3.30 36.66 10.06
CA ASP A 79 -2.45 37.74 9.55
C ASP A 79 -1.41 37.22 8.57
N GLU A 80 -0.70 36.12 8.93
CA GLU A 80 0.26 35.43 8.05
C GLU A 80 -0.42 34.95 6.76
N LEU A 81 -1.59 34.32 6.86
CA LEU A 81 -2.35 33.84 5.71
C LEU A 81 -2.89 34.97 4.83
N SER A 82 -3.26 36.10 5.41
CA SER A 82 -3.75 37.27 4.66
C SER A 82 -2.66 37.91 3.79
N GLN A 83 -1.39 37.78 4.20
CA GLN A 83 -0.23 38.29 3.48
C GLN A 83 0.33 37.30 2.46
N ALA A 84 -0.03 36.02 2.58
CA ALA A 84 0.38 34.98 1.64
C ALA A 84 -0.12 35.23 0.21
N PRO A 85 0.60 34.72 -0.81
CA PRO A 85 0.15 34.75 -2.21
C PRO A 85 -1.10 33.88 -2.42
N PRO A 86 -1.94 34.17 -3.43
CA PRO A 86 -3.07 33.32 -3.78
C PRO A 86 -2.60 31.97 -4.36
N PRO A 87 -3.39 30.89 -4.23
CA PRO A 87 -3.03 29.56 -4.74
C PRO A 87 -2.60 29.54 -6.20
N GLY A 88 -3.22 30.35 -7.07
CA GLY A 88 -2.88 30.43 -8.49
C GLY A 88 -1.43 30.86 -8.80
N GLU A 89 -0.78 31.62 -7.92
CA GLU A 89 0.63 32.03 -8.08
C GLU A 89 1.61 30.97 -7.56
N VAL A 90 1.16 30.15 -6.61
CA VAL A 90 1.99 29.17 -5.88
C VAL A 90 1.99 27.81 -6.57
N PHE A 91 0.79 27.33 -6.94
CA PHE A 91 0.61 25.98 -7.46
C PHE A 91 1.48 25.65 -8.67
N PRO A 92 1.67 26.53 -9.69
CA PRO A 92 2.53 26.20 -10.82
C PRO A 92 3.96 25.78 -10.43
N GLN A 93 4.54 26.45 -9.43
CA GLN A 93 5.90 26.16 -8.94
C GLN A 93 5.93 24.84 -8.15
N LEU A 94 4.93 24.65 -7.30
CA LEU A 94 4.75 23.46 -6.47
C LEU A 94 4.52 22.21 -7.32
N LEU A 95 3.63 22.25 -8.32
CA LEU A 95 3.37 21.10 -9.18
C LEU A 95 4.60 20.74 -10.00
N ALA A 96 5.35 21.75 -10.49
CA ALA A 96 6.63 21.52 -11.16
C ALA A 96 7.65 20.82 -10.24
N ARG A 97 7.65 21.16 -8.94
CA ARG A 97 8.53 20.52 -7.94
C ARG A 97 8.21 19.04 -7.71
N LEU A 98 6.93 18.66 -7.80
CA LEU A 98 6.44 17.31 -7.55
C LEU A 98 6.40 16.42 -8.80
N GLU A 99 6.45 17.02 -9.99
CA GLU A 99 6.35 16.30 -11.27
C GLU A 99 7.42 15.21 -11.41
N GLY A 100 6.97 13.98 -11.64
CA GLY A 100 7.83 12.81 -11.84
C GLY A 100 8.48 12.24 -10.57
N GLN A 101 8.21 12.82 -9.39
CA GLN A 101 8.89 12.51 -8.14
C GLN A 101 8.27 11.31 -7.39
N LEU A 102 9.08 10.68 -6.53
CA LEU A 102 8.60 9.79 -5.47
C LEU A 102 8.31 10.67 -4.25
N VAL A 103 7.05 10.71 -3.82
CA VAL A 103 6.59 11.56 -2.71
C VAL A 103 6.10 10.69 -1.56
N VAL A 104 6.61 10.96 -0.36
CA VAL A 104 6.28 10.31 0.88
C VAL A 104 5.42 11.26 1.71
N ALA A 105 4.25 10.81 2.14
CA ALA A 105 3.40 11.55 3.07
C ALA A 105 2.79 10.59 4.10
N HIS A 106 2.48 11.10 5.29
CA HIS A 106 1.85 10.31 6.34
C HIS A 106 0.33 10.43 6.19
N ASN A 107 -0.34 9.34 5.80
CA ASN A 107 -1.74 9.36 5.34
C ASN A 107 -1.90 10.08 3.98
N ALA A 108 -1.02 9.75 3.03
CA ALA A 108 -0.98 10.33 1.68
C ALA A 108 -2.33 10.45 0.92
N PRO A 109 -3.35 9.58 1.12
CA PRO A 109 -4.66 9.80 0.52
C PRO A 109 -5.31 11.15 0.86
N PHE A 110 -5.02 11.70 2.06
CA PHE A 110 -5.49 13.02 2.46
C PHE A 110 -4.87 14.11 1.59
N ASP A 111 -3.54 14.15 1.50
CA ASP A 111 -2.81 15.14 0.71
C ASP A 111 -3.17 15.07 -0.77
N GLN A 112 -3.30 13.85 -1.30
CA GLN A 112 -3.74 13.60 -2.67
C GLN A 112 -5.12 14.18 -2.97
N ALA A 113 -6.05 14.11 -2.02
CA ALA A 113 -7.40 14.61 -2.22
C ALA A 113 -7.41 16.14 -2.32
N PHE A 114 -6.69 16.82 -1.43
CA PHE A 114 -6.54 18.28 -1.46
C PHE A 114 -5.81 18.77 -2.71
N LEU A 115 -4.67 18.15 -3.05
CA LEU A 115 -3.94 18.47 -4.26
C LEU A 115 -4.81 18.33 -5.51
N ARG A 116 -5.54 17.22 -5.63
CA ARG A 116 -6.42 16.97 -6.78
C ARG A 116 -7.47 18.08 -6.93
N VAL A 117 -8.24 18.35 -5.87
CA VAL A 117 -9.32 19.35 -5.93
C VAL A 117 -8.75 20.73 -6.26
N ALA A 118 -7.65 21.12 -5.62
CA ALA A 118 -7.04 22.42 -5.91
C ALA A 118 -6.49 22.53 -7.34
N THR A 119 -5.91 21.46 -7.90
CA THR A 119 -5.50 21.47 -9.31
C THR A 119 -6.67 21.55 -10.28
N GLU A 120 -7.78 20.85 -9.99
CA GLU A 120 -9.00 20.88 -10.80
C GLU A 120 -9.63 22.28 -10.82
N GLU A 121 -9.74 22.92 -9.65
CA GLU A 121 -10.32 24.27 -9.52
C GLU A 121 -9.47 25.37 -10.17
N LEU A 122 -8.14 25.22 -10.12
CA LEU A 122 -7.21 26.14 -10.79
C LEU A 122 -7.05 25.86 -12.29
N GLY A 123 -7.68 24.80 -12.82
CA GLY A 123 -7.51 24.39 -14.21
C GLY A 123 -6.07 23.97 -14.56
N LEU A 124 -5.32 23.47 -13.58
CA LEU A 124 -3.94 23.04 -13.73
C LEU A 124 -3.84 21.52 -13.94
N PRO A 125 -2.87 21.04 -14.73
CA PRO A 125 -2.67 19.60 -14.89
C PRO A 125 -2.18 18.96 -13.58
N ALA A 126 -2.75 17.81 -13.23
CA ALA A 126 -2.29 17.04 -12.08
C ALA A 126 -0.85 16.50 -12.33
N PRO A 127 0.07 16.65 -11.36
CA PRO A 127 1.45 16.20 -11.50
C PRO A 127 1.53 14.67 -11.41
N ARG A 128 2.49 14.09 -12.15
CA ARG A 128 2.79 12.65 -12.09
C ARG A 128 3.60 12.33 -10.85
N ILE A 129 2.92 11.99 -9.76
CA ILE A 129 3.56 11.63 -8.49
C ILE A 129 3.50 10.12 -8.26
N ARG A 130 4.61 9.52 -7.81
CA ARG A 130 4.63 8.18 -7.20
C ARG A 130 4.47 8.34 -5.70
N TRP A 131 3.28 8.02 -5.18
CA TRP A 131 2.99 8.18 -3.75
C TRP A 131 3.46 6.99 -2.92
N VAL A 132 4.02 7.28 -1.76
CA VAL A 132 4.27 6.36 -0.66
C VAL A 132 3.50 6.87 0.55
N ASP A 133 2.55 6.07 1.02
CA ASP A 133 1.89 6.32 2.30
C ASP A 133 2.69 5.66 3.43
N ILE A 134 3.40 6.48 4.21
CA ILE A 134 4.20 5.97 5.32
C ILE A 134 3.33 5.44 6.47
N LEU A 135 2.06 5.86 6.59
CA LEU A 135 1.14 5.31 7.59
C LEU A 135 0.79 3.85 7.25
N ALA A 136 0.44 3.57 5.99
CA ALA A 136 0.19 2.21 5.53
C ALA A 136 1.42 1.32 5.71
N LEU A 137 2.61 1.82 5.37
CA LEU A 137 3.85 1.08 5.57
C LEU A 137 4.15 0.86 7.06
N ALA A 138 3.98 1.87 7.91
CA ALA A 138 4.21 1.76 9.34
C ALA A 138 3.30 0.73 10.01
N ARG A 139 2.03 0.64 9.59
CA ARG A 139 1.10 -0.40 10.06
C ARG A 139 1.55 -1.82 9.68
N LEU A 140 2.24 -1.97 8.56
CA LEU A 140 2.80 -3.25 8.14
C LEU A 140 4.08 -3.60 8.92
N LEU A 141 4.96 -2.62 9.13
CA LEU A 141 6.24 -2.84 9.80
C LEU A 141 6.12 -2.99 11.32
N TRP A 142 5.19 -2.25 11.94
CA TRP A 142 5.02 -2.19 13.39
C TRP A 142 3.56 -2.42 13.80
N PRO A 143 2.95 -3.59 13.50
CA PRO A 143 1.53 -3.85 13.71
C PRO A 143 1.12 -3.87 15.20
N CYS A 144 2.06 -4.10 16.10
CA CYS A 144 1.81 -4.23 17.54
C CYS A 144 1.76 -2.88 18.29
N LEU A 145 2.05 -1.75 17.61
CA LEU A 145 1.96 -0.44 18.24
C LEU A 145 0.50 -0.03 18.46
N SER A 146 0.24 0.59 19.61
CA SER A 146 -1.09 1.03 20.00
C SER A 146 -1.60 2.24 19.21
N SER A 147 -0.69 3.01 18.60
CA SER A 147 -0.99 4.13 17.72
C SER A 147 0.02 4.19 16.59
N HIS A 148 -0.46 4.57 15.40
CA HIS A 148 0.36 4.84 14.22
C HIS A 148 0.29 6.30 13.79
N SER A 149 -0.16 7.22 14.65
CA SER A 149 0.00 8.65 14.39
C SER A 149 1.47 9.00 14.22
N LEU A 150 1.80 10.00 13.40
CA LEU A 150 3.17 10.42 13.17
C LEU A 150 3.94 10.72 14.47
N ASP A 151 3.36 11.44 15.43
CA ASP A 151 3.99 11.68 16.75
C ASP A 151 4.30 10.39 17.51
N ALA A 152 3.34 9.47 17.59
CA ALA A 152 3.52 8.20 18.29
C ALA A 152 4.64 7.36 17.66
N LEU A 153 4.68 7.28 16.33
CA LEU A 153 5.72 6.55 15.60
C LEU A 153 7.09 7.20 15.79
N CYS A 154 7.19 8.52 15.68
CA CYS A 154 8.45 9.21 15.91
C CYS A 154 8.95 9.02 17.34
N ARG A 155 8.06 9.11 18.33
CA ARG A 155 8.40 8.87 19.74
C ARG A 155 8.88 7.45 19.99
N GLU A 156 8.18 6.45 19.48
CA GLU A 156 8.54 5.04 19.66
C GLU A 156 9.90 4.72 19.03
N LEU A 157 10.18 5.30 17.86
CA LEU A 157 11.41 5.06 17.11
C LEU A 157 12.56 6.01 17.47
N GLY A 158 12.37 6.92 18.42
CA GLY A 158 13.38 7.91 18.82
C GLY A 158 13.72 8.92 17.73
N LEU A 159 12.78 9.22 16.83
CA LEU A 159 12.92 10.20 15.76
C LEU A 159 12.47 11.60 16.20
N PRO A 160 12.94 12.67 15.53
CA PRO A 160 12.40 14.01 15.70
C PRO A 160 10.87 14.02 15.58
N ARG A 161 10.22 14.68 16.53
CA ARG A 161 8.76 14.73 16.62
C ARG A 161 8.18 15.77 15.65
N PRO A 162 6.99 15.51 15.09
CA PRO A 162 6.25 16.52 14.34
C PRO A 162 5.89 17.71 15.24
N GLY A 163 5.59 18.84 14.59
CA GLY A 163 5.26 20.11 15.24
C GLY A 163 3.90 20.66 14.87
N HIS A 164 3.07 19.92 14.10
CA HIS A 164 1.83 20.44 13.51
C HIS A 164 2.11 21.69 12.68
N ARG A 165 3.18 21.63 11.91
CA ARG A 165 3.53 22.59 10.86
C ARG A 165 4.00 21.75 9.69
N ALA A 166 3.71 22.20 8.47
CA ALA A 166 3.97 21.37 7.31
C ALA A 166 5.45 20.94 7.23
N LEU A 167 6.40 21.85 7.52
CA LEU A 167 7.83 21.55 7.38
C LEU A 167 8.37 20.54 8.41
N PRO A 168 8.18 20.72 9.73
CA PRO A 168 8.51 19.69 10.73
C PRO A 168 7.84 18.34 10.44
N ASP A 169 6.59 18.34 10.00
CA ASP A 169 5.81 17.11 9.81
C ASP A 169 6.24 16.37 8.54
N ALA A 170 6.49 17.08 7.44
CA ALA A 170 7.12 16.52 6.24
C ALA A 170 8.51 15.93 6.55
N ARG A 171 9.32 16.64 7.36
CA ARG A 171 10.64 16.14 7.78
C ARG A 171 10.53 14.87 8.63
N ALA A 172 9.58 14.84 9.57
CA ALA A 172 9.31 13.66 10.40
C ALA A 172 8.83 12.48 9.55
N ALA A 173 7.92 12.69 8.60
CA ALA A 173 7.44 11.66 7.68
C ALA A 173 8.58 11.07 6.82
N GLY A 174 9.47 11.92 6.28
CA GLY A 174 10.62 11.46 5.52
C GLY A 174 11.66 10.72 6.36
N GLN A 175 11.92 11.16 7.59
CA GLN A 175 12.80 10.45 8.53
C GLN A 175 12.22 9.10 8.94
N LEU A 176 10.91 9.04 9.18
CA LEU A 176 10.18 7.79 9.45
C LEU A 176 10.30 6.82 8.27
N PHE A 177 10.20 7.33 7.03
CA PHE A 177 10.40 6.49 5.86
C PHE A 177 11.84 5.99 5.71
N LEU A 178 12.86 6.82 5.98
CA LEU A 178 14.25 6.32 6.04
C LEU A 178 14.43 5.26 7.14
N ALA A 179 13.80 5.43 8.31
CA ALA A 179 13.84 4.43 9.37
C ALA A 179 13.16 3.13 8.94
N ALA A 180 12.00 3.21 8.28
CA ALA A 180 11.30 2.07 7.69
C ALA A 180 12.18 1.34 6.65
N LEU A 181 12.83 2.07 5.74
CA LEU A 181 13.75 1.48 4.77
C LEU A 181 14.98 0.84 5.43
N LYS A 182 15.53 1.46 6.49
CA LYS A 182 16.62 0.87 7.28
C LYS A 182 16.18 -0.40 7.99
N GLU A 183 14.97 -0.44 8.54
CA GLU A 183 14.41 -1.64 9.16
C GLU A 183 14.25 -2.76 8.13
N ILE A 184 13.62 -2.47 6.98
CA ILE A 184 13.47 -3.41 5.86
C ILE A 184 14.83 -3.90 5.34
N ALA A 185 15.81 -3.00 5.19
CA ALA A 185 17.16 -3.37 4.75
C ALA A 185 17.87 -4.23 5.80
N GLY A 186 17.68 -3.91 7.09
CA GLY A 186 18.16 -4.68 8.23
C GLY A 186 17.49 -6.03 8.37
N TRP A 187 16.37 -6.27 7.67
CA TRP A 187 15.80 -7.61 7.58
C TRP A 187 16.70 -8.54 6.76
N ALA A 188 17.53 -8.03 5.84
CA ALA A 188 18.47 -8.86 5.07
C ALA A 188 19.52 -9.54 5.98
N GLY A 189 19.23 -10.80 6.33
CA GLY A 189 20.03 -11.59 7.28
C GLY A 189 19.34 -11.71 8.64
N GLU A 190 19.27 -12.94 9.17
CA GLU A 190 18.78 -13.37 10.50
C GLU A 190 17.40 -12.87 10.99
N LYS A 191 17.09 -11.56 10.98
CA LYS A 191 15.79 -10.97 11.40
C LYS A 191 14.58 -11.50 10.61
N TRP A 192 14.73 -11.82 9.31
CA TRP A 192 13.65 -12.50 8.56
C TRP A 192 13.29 -13.86 9.17
N GLY A 193 14.22 -14.58 9.80
CA GLY A 193 13.91 -15.86 10.46
C GLY A 193 13.08 -15.68 11.73
N GLU A 194 13.15 -14.51 12.36
CA GLU A 194 12.42 -14.16 13.59
C GLU A 194 11.06 -13.51 13.30
N LEU A 195 10.96 -12.71 12.22
CA LEU A 195 9.73 -12.03 11.79
C LEU A 195 8.90 -12.81 10.77
N ALA A 196 9.52 -13.70 10.00
CA ALA A 196 8.72 -14.68 9.29
C ALA A 196 8.06 -15.58 10.34
N PRO A 197 6.78 -15.95 10.16
CA PRO A 197 6.19 -16.95 11.03
C PRO A 197 7.12 -18.16 11.05
N THR A 198 7.63 -18.50 12.23
CA THR A 198 8.36 -19.74 12.43
C THR A 198 7.35 -20.85 12.21
N LEU A 199 7.30 -21.34 10.98
CA LEU A 199 6.55 -22.55 10.67
C LEU A 199 7.13 -23.65 11.58
N PRO A 200 6.28 -24.45 12.25
CA PRO A 200 6.75 -25.48 13.16
C PRO A 200 7.87 -26.32 12.51
N PRO A 201 8.93 -26.74 13.24
CA PRO A 201 10.03 -27.52 12.67
C PRO A 201 9.56 -28.74 11.88
N GLU A 202 8.41 -29.30 12.25
CA GLU A 202 7.71 -30.36 11.50
C GLU A 202 7.31 -29.87 10.09
N VAL A 203 6.74 -28.66 9.96
CA VAL A 203 6.36 -28.02 8.68
C VAL A 203 7.58 -27.68 7.82
N LEU A 204 8.69 -27.24 8.41
CA LEU A 204 9.94 -26.94 7.68
C LEU A 204 10.68 -28.20 7.21
N ALA A 205 10.55 -29.32 7.93
CA ALA A 205 11.11 -30.61 7.53
C ALA A 205 10.32 -31.24 6.36
N LEU A 206 9.01 -30.98 6.27
CA LEU A 206 8.11 -31.54 5.26
C LEU A 206 8.28 -30.92 3.86
N ALA A 207 8.56 -29.61 3.77
CA ALA A 207 8.58 -28.87 2.51
C ALA A 207 9.83 -29.10 1.60
N ARG A 208 10.86 -29.81 2.07
CA ARG A 208 12.15 -29.96 1.37
C ARG A 208 12.16 -30.98 0.21
N SER A 209 11.04 -31.67 -0.04
CA SER A 209 10.97 -32.82 -0.95
C SER A 209 10.12 -32.62 -2.20
N TYR A 210 9.72 -31.38 -2.51
CA TYR A 210 8.68 -31.13 -3.51
C TYR A 210 9.18 -30.56 -4.84
N SER A 211 8.93 -31.29 -5.93
CA SER A 211 9.15 -30.85 -7.32
C SER A 211 7.84 -30.43 -7.98
N LEU A 212 7.84 -29.23 -8.59
CA LEU A 212 6.73 -28.71 -9.39
C LEU A 212 6.67 -29.31 -10.81
N GLU A 213 7.61 -30.17 -11.20
CA GLU A 213 7.71 -30.69 -12.57
C GLU A 213 6.47 -31.49 -12.98
N GLN A 214 5.93 -32.30 -12.08
CA GLN A 214 4.72 -33.08 -12.34
C GLN A 214 3.50 -32.16 -12.56
N ASP A 215 3.44 -31.03 -11.87
CA ASP A 215 2.35 -30.06 -11.99
C ASP A 215 2.40 -29.31 -13.30
N PHE A 216 3.58 -28.80 -13.66
CA PHE A 216 3.80 -28.21 -14.97
C PHE A 216 3.59 -29.23 -16.10
N GLY A 217 3.91 -30.51 -15.88
CA GLY A 217 3.65 -31.59 -16.83
C GLY A 217 2.15 -31.86 -17.03
N LYS A 218 1.36 -31.89 -15.95
CA LYS A 218 -0.11 -32.00 -16.04
C LYS A 218 -0.70 -30.79 -16.76
N LEU A 219 -0.29 -29.59 -16.37
CA LEU A 219 -0.79 -28.35 -16.95
C LEU A 219 -0.41 -28.18 -18.42
N ALA A 220 0.74 -28.68 -18.86
CA ALA A 220 1.17 -28.61 -20.26
C ALA A 220 0.17 -29.22 -21.25
N HIS A 221 -0.69 -30.13 -20.80
CA HIS A 221 -1.70 -30.80 -21.61
C HIS A 221 -3.12 -30.27 -21.35
N ALA A 222 -3.29 -29.30 -20.44
CA ALA A 222 -4.58 -28.78 -20.04
C ALA A 222 -5.13 -27.77 -21.07
N PRO A 223 -6.40 -27.88 -21.50
CA PRO A 223 -7.04 -26.87 -22.36
C PRO A 223 -7.04 -25.49 -21.69
N GLY A 224 -6.58 -24.46 -22.40
CA GLY A 224 -6.47 -23.10 -21.84
C GLY A 224 -5.13 -22.81 -21.15
N TRP A 225 -4.23 -23.80 -21.05
CA TRP A 225 -2.86 -23.57 -20.61
C TRP A 225 -2.02 -22.88 -21.68
N SER A 226 -1.19 -21.91 -21.27
CA SER A 226 -0.18 -21.28 -22.10
C SER A 226 1.17 -21.36 -21.38
N HIS A 227 2.12 -22.07 -21.97
CA HIS A 227 3.47 -22.19 -21.43
C HIS A 227 4.19 -20.84 -21.53
N ARG A 228 4.73 -20.36 -20.40
CA ARG A 228 5.59 -19.16 -20.35
C ARG A 228 6.86 -19.47 -19.59
N PRO A 229 8.06 -19.18 -20.13
CA PRO A 229 9.33 -19.50 -19.47
C PRO A 229 9.45 -18.95 -18.05
N GLY A 230 8.93 -17.73 -17.81
CA GLY A 230 8.96 -17.06 -16.50
C GLY A 230 8.12 -17.74 -15.41
N GLN A 231 7.06 -18.48 -15.76
CA GLN A 231 6.16 -19.11 -14.78
C GLN A 231 6.89 -20.11 -13.89
N ARG A 232 7.74 -20.97 -14.48
CA ARG A 232 8.47 -22.00 -13.75
C ARG A 232 9.49 -21.40 -12.80
N ALA A 233 10.25 -20.42 -13.28
CA ALA A 233 11.25 -19.73 -12.46
C ALA A 233 10.58 -19.04 -11.26
N TYR A 234 9.45 -18.35 -11.49
CA TYR A 234 8.69 -17.69 -10.44
C TYR A 234 8.12 -18.69 -9.42
N ALA A 235 7.55 -19.80 -9.91
CA ALA A 235 6.98 -20.83 -9.05
C ALA A 235 8.02 -21.52 -8.18
N ASN A 236 9.21 -21.79 -8.72
CA ASN A 236 10.32 -22.35 -7.94
C ASN A 236 10.78 -21.38 -6.83
N ARG A 237 10.83 -20.08 -7.11
CA ARG A 237 11.18 -19.06 -6.08
C ARG A 237 10.13 -18.96 -4.98
N VAL A 238 8.85 -18.99 -5.34
CA VAL A 238 7.76 -18.99 -4.35
C VAL A 238 7.76 -20.29 -3.55
N ALA A 239 7.97 -21.45 -4.18
CA ALA A 239 8.08 -22.73 -3.48
C ALA A 239 9.26 -22.76 -2.49
N GLU A 240 10.43 -22.25 -2.90
CA GLU A 240 11.61 -22.12 -2.04
C GLU A 240 11.33 -21.20 -0.84
N ALA A 241 10.59 -20.11 -1.06
CA ALA A 241 10.19 -19.19 0.00
C ALA A 241 9.21 -19.84 0.99
N LEU A 242 8.16 -20.51 0.50
CA LEU A 242 7.21 -21.27 1.34
C LEU A 242 7.93 -22.36 2.14
N ALA A 243 8.80 -23.13 1.49
CA ALA A 243 9.51 -24.24 2.12
C ALA A 243 10.49 -23.82 3.22
N ARG A 244 10.99 -22.59 3.14
CA ARG A 244 11.91 -22.03 4.13
C ARG A 244 11.23 -21.10 5.12
N GLY A 245 9.92 -20.89 5.00
CA GLY A 245 9.20 -19.86 5.75
C GLY A 245 9.84 -18.48 5.57
N LYS A 246 10.20 -18.09 4.35
CA LYS A 246 10.85 -16.79 4.06
C LYS A 246 9.94 -15.88 3.26
N LEU A 247 10.09 -14.57 3.45
CA LEU A 247 9.53 -13.60 2.51
C LEU A 247 10.34 -13.63 1.21
N VAL A 248 9.65 -13.47 0.08
CA VAL A 248 10.26 -13.25 -1.22
C VAL A 248 9.58 -12.05 -1.91
N LEU A 249 10.41 -11.12 -2.40
CA LEU A 249 9.97 -10.04 -3.27
C LEU A 249 10.40 -10.39 -4.70
N LEU A 250 9.46 -10.41 -5.63
CA LEU A 250 9.70 -10.83 -7.00
C LEU A 250 9.20 -9.76 -7.97
N GLU A 251 10.11 -9.20 -8.75
CA GLU A 251 9.75 -8.38 -9.90
C GLU A 251 9.38 -9.27 -11.08
N ALA A 252 8.35 -8.88 -11.83
CA ALA A 252 8.01 -9.56 -13.07
C ALA A 252 7.32 -8.58 -14.04
N GLY A 253 7.52 -8.74 -15.34
CA GLY A 253 6.77 -7.97 -16.34
C GLY A 253 5.30 -8.41 -16.43
N PRO A 254 4.41 -7.61 -17.04
CA PRO A 254 3.10 -8.08 -17.49
C PRO A 254 3.23 -9.32 -18.37
N GLY A 255 2.23 -10.20 -18.35
CA GLY A 255 2.22 -11.37 -19.24
C GLY A 255 3.24 -12.47 -18.92
N THR A 256 4.07 -12.35 -17.87
CA THR A 256 5.05 -13.39 -17.50
C THR A 256 4.43 -14.63 -16.82
N GLY A 257 3.13 -14.58 -16.51
CA GLY A 257 2.40 -15.66 -15.85
C GLY A 257 2.55 -15.68 -14.32
N LYS A 258 2.77 -14.52 -13.71
CA LYS A 258 2.94 -14.34 -12.25
C LYS A 258 1.89 -15.06 -11.42
N THR A 259 0.62 -14.97 -11.84
CA THR A 259 -0.52 -15.56 -11.15
C THR A 259 -0.32 -17.04 -10.90
N PHE A 260 -0.06 -17.81 -11.96
CA PHE A 260 0.20 -19.24 -11.82
C PHE A 260 1.54 -19.50 -11.13
N GLY A 261 2.51 -18.60 -11.32
CA GLY A 261 3.78 -18.61 -10.62
C GLY A 261 3.62 -18.67 -9.10
N TYR A 262 2.77 -17.85 -8.49
CA TYR A 262 2.55 -17.93 -7.04
C TYR A 262 1.45 -18.93 -6.64
N LEU A 263 0.42 -19.16 -7.46
CA LEU A 263 -0.69 -20.03 -7.09
C LEU A 263 -0.33 -21.52 -7.09
N ILE A 264 0.38 -22.02 -8.10
CA ILE A 264 0.71 -23.45 -8.20
C ILE A 264 1.43 -23.95 -6.94
N PRO A 265 2.56 -23.34 -6.52
CA PRO A 265 3.26 -23.79 -5.31
C PRO A 265 2.43 -23.57 -4.05
N LEU A 266 1.65 -22.49 -3.96
CA LEU A 266 0.80 -22.21 -2.81
C LEU A 266 -0.32 -23.25 -2.63
N LEU A 267 -1.07 -23.54 -3.69
CA LEU A 267 -2.15 -24.53 -3.66
C LEU A 267 -1.61 -25.92 -3.33
N ARG A 268 -0.45 -26.28 -3.89
CA ARG A 268 0.16 -27.58 -3.62
C ARG A 268 0.68 -27.70 -2.20
N TRP A 269 1.27 -26.63 -1.67
CA TRP A 269 1.61 -26.54 -0.26
C TRP A 269 0.37 -26.71 0.62
N LEU A 270 -0.71 -25.96 0.36
CA LEU A 270 -1.98 -26.08 1.12
C LEU A 270 -2.59 -27.48 1.06
N ALA A 271 -2.56 -28.14 -0.10
CA ALA A 271 -3.16 -29.46 -0.28
C ALA A 271 -2.41 -30.59 0.41
N ARG A 272 -1.09 -30.45 0.60
CA ARG A 272 -0.25 -31.46 1.26
C ARG A 272 -0.10 -31.19 2.74
N GLU A 273 0.20 -29.93 3.08
CA GLU A 273 0.62 -29.52 4.43
C GLU A 273 -0.55 -29.00 5.27
N GLY A 274 -1.65 -28.59 4.65
CA GLY A 274 -2.73 -27.86 5.30
C GLY A 274 -2.35 -26.40 5.61
N GLY A 275 -3.20 -25.70 6.36
CA GLY A 275 -3.00 -24.31 6.75
C GLY A 275 -3.95 -23.32 6.07
N ARG A 276 -3.61 -22.03 6.16
CA ARG A 276 -4.42 -20.93 5.60
C ARG A 276 -3.51 -20.00 4.82
N ALA A 277 -4.00 -19.51 3.69
CA ALA A 277 -3.31 -18.53 2.88
C ALA A 277 -4.28 -17.42 2.46
N VAL A 278 -3.75 -16.22 2.29
CA VAL A 278 -4.46 -15.08 1.71
C VAL A 278 -3.69 -14.63 0.48
N VAL A 279 -4.39 -14.54 -0.65
CA VAL A 279 -3.87 -13.95 -1.88
C VAL A 279 -4.51 -12.57 -2.02
N SER A 280 -3.68 -11.52 -2.02
CA SER A 280 -4.11 -10.14 -2.19
C SER A 280 -3.71 -9.61 -3.57
N THR A 281 -4.62 -8.90 -4.24
CA THR A 281 -4.40 -8.26 -5.54
C THR A 281 -4.64 -6.77 -5.46
N ARG A 282 -3.99 -6.00 -6.34
CA ARG A 282 -4.11 -4.53 -6.38
C ARG A 282 -5.52 -4.05 -6.76
N THR A 283 -6.24 -4.79 -7.59
CA THR A 283 -7.54 -4.34 -8.14
C THR A 283 -8.60 -5.44 -8.05
N ARG A 284 -9.87 -5.03 -8.07
CA ARG A 284 -11.04 -5.93 -8.10
C ARG A 284 -11.09 -6.74 -9.39
N ALA A 285 -10.76 -6.15 -10.53
CA ALA A 285 -10.69 -6.87 -11.80
C ALA A 285 -9.68 -8.03 -11.75
N LEU A 286 -8.50 -7.82 -11.15
CA LEU A 286 -7.53 -8.90 -10.93
C LEU A 286 -8.06 -9.95 -9.95
N GLN A 287 -8.81 -9.54 -8.93
CA GLN A 287 -9.43 -10.46 -7.98
C GLN A 287 -10.51 -11.32 -8.64
N SER A 288 -11.39 -10.73 -9.47
CA SER A 288 -12.40 -11.46 -10.23
C SER A 288 -11.77 -12.44 -11.20
N GLN A 289 -10.71 -12.04 -11.91
CA GLN A 289 -9.96 -12.95 -12.78
C GLN A 289 -9.40 -14.17 -12.00
N LEU A 290 -8.87 -13.95 -10.79
CA LEU A 290 -8.42 -15.03 -9.93
C LEU A 290 -9.57 -15.97 -9.53
N TRP A 291 -10.69 -15.39 -9.11
CA TRP A 291 -11.82 -16.11 -8.55
C TRP A 291 -12.60 -16.91 -9.61
N GLU A 292 -12.84 -16.32 -10.78
CA GLU A 292 -13.71 -16.87 -11.81
C GLU A 292 -12.96 -17.81 -12.77
N HIS A 293 -11.66 -17.60 -12.96
CA HIS A 293 -10.87 -18.31 -13.96
C HIS A 293 -9.67 -19.04 -13.37
N ASP A 294 -8.71 -18.32 -12.79
CA ASP A 294 -7.39 -18.89 -12.49
C ASP A 294 -7.44 -19.95 -11.38
N LEU A 295 -8.15 -19.69 -10.28
CA LEU A 295 -8.29 -20.65 -9.17
C LEU A 295 -9.11 -21.89 -9.57
N PRO A 296 -10.34 -21.78 -10.13
CA PRO A 296 -11.10 -22.95 -10.57
C PRO A 296 -10.33 -23.81 -11.57
N PHE A 297 -9.62 -23.17 -12.52
CA PHE A 297 -8.78 -23.87 -13.49
C PHE A 297 -7.68 -24.68 -12.80
N LEU A 298 -6.88 -24.05 -11.93
CA LEU A 298 -5.76 -24.74 -11.28
C LEU A 298 -6.23 -25.83 -10.32
N LEU A 299 -7.29 -25.60 -9.53
CA LEU A 299 -7.84 -26.61 -8.62
C LEU A 299 -8.31 -27.86 -9.38
N SER A 300 -9.02 -27.65 -10.50
CA SER A 300 -9.49 -28.73 -11.37
C SER A 300 -8.34 -29.49 -12.03
N GLN A 301 -7.45 -28.79 -12.74
CA GLN A 301 -6.36 -29.42 -13.50
C GLN A 301 -5.32 -30.11 -12.60
N LEU A 302 -5.09 -29.60 -11.40
CA LEU A 302 -4.16 -30.18 -10.45
C LEU A 302 -4.79 -31.25 -9.55
N GLY A 303 -6.12 -31.41 -9.60
CA GLY A 303 -6.87 -32.35 -8.76
C GLY A 303 -6.80 -31.99 -7.28
N LEU A 304 -6.99 -30.70 -6.95
CA LEU A 304 -6.85 -30.15 -5.61
C LEU A 304 -8.21 -29.70 -5.06
N PRO A 305 -8.85 -30.48 -4.17
CA PRO A 305 -10.15 -30.12 -3.60
C PRO A 305 -9.98 -29.16 -2.41
N LEU A 306 -9.37 -28.00 -2.65
CA LEU A 306 -9.13 -27.02 -1.59
C LEU A 306 -10.34 -26.08 -1.42
N PRO A 307 -10.76 -25.82 -0.17
CA PRO A 307 -11.76 -24.78 0.09
C PRO A 307 -11.14 -23.41 -0.17
N VAL A 308 -11.82 -22.59 -0.97
CA VAL A 308 -11.44 -21.21 -1.29
C VAL A 308 -12.61 -20.28 -1.04
N ALA A 309 -12.33 -19.06 -0.60
CA ALA A 309 -13.34 -18.03 -0.37
C ALA A 309 -12.86 -16.69 -0.91
N LEU A 310 -13.81 -15.91 -1.44
CA LEU A 310 -13.57 -14.53 -1.88
C LEU A 310 -13.77 -13.57 -0.71
N LEU A 311 -12.76 -12.74 -0.44
CA LEU A 311 -12.81 -11.70 0.60
C LEU A 311 -12.75 -10.32 -0.03
N LYS A 312 -13.79 -9.51 0.17
CA LYS A 312 -13.82 -8.08 -0.20
C LYS A 312 -13.84 -7.19 1.05
N GLY A 313 -13.66 -5.89 0.87
CA GLY A 313 -13.85 -4.90 1.95
C GLY A 313 -15.32 -4.83 2.39
N ARG A 314 -15.56 -4.42 3.64
CA ARG A 314 -16.91 -4.39 4.26
C ARG A 314 -17.91 -3.54 3.48
N GLU A 315 -17.43 -2.50 2.80
CA GLU A 315 -18.21 -1.59 1.95
C GLU A 315 -18.83 -2.28 0.73
N ASN A 316 -18.33 -3.46 0.36
CA ASN A 316 -18.85 -4.27 -0.75
C ASN A 316 -19.98 -5.21 -0.30
N TYR A 317 -20.31 -5.22 0.99
CA TYR A 317 -21.36 -6.06 1.53
C TYR A 317 -22.49 -5.22 2.11
N LEU A 318 -23.72 -5.70 1.95
CA LEU A 318 -24.86 -5.07 2.60
C LEU A 318 -24.79 -5.27 4.13
N CYS A 319 -24.73 -4.17 4.87
CA CYS A 319 -24.78 -4.21 6.32
C CYS A 319 -26.21 -4.48 6.80
N LYS A 320 -26.47 -5.71 7.30
CA LYS A 320 -27.79 -6.12 7.81
C LYS A 320 -28.31 -5.21 8.92
N GLN A 321 -27.44 -4.75 9.81
CA GLN A 321 -27.81 -3.84 10.89
C GLN A 321 -28.29 -2.49 10.35
N ARG A 322 -27.53 -1.87 9.43
CA ARG A 322 -27.93 -0.61 8.79
C ARG A 322 -29.24 -0.76 8.01
N LEU A 323 -29.45 -1.88 7.34
CA LEU A 323 -30.72 -2.16 6.64
C LEU A 323 -31.90 -2.17 7.61
N GLU A 324 -31.72 -2.74 8.81
CA GLU A 324 -32.77 -2.76 9.83
C GLU A 324 -33.02 -1.37 10.43
N GLU A 325 -31.97 -0.58 10.66
CA GLU A 325 -32.06 0.80 11.13
C GLU A 325 -32.75 1.76 10.14
N LEU A 326 -32.84 1.38 8.86
CA LEU A 326 -33.58 2.13 7.84
C LEU A 326 -35.08 1.81 7.84
N ARG A 327 -35.51 0.74 8.51
CA ARG A 327 -36.95 0.44 8.64
C ARG A 327 -37.62 1.51 9.50
N GLY A 328 -38.70 2.09 8.98
CA GLY A 328 -39.47 3.12 9.68
C GLY A 328 -38.87 4.53 9.60
N LYS A 329 -37.78 4.75 8.84
CA LYS A 329 -37.29 6.09 8.49
C LYS A 329 -37.93 6.57 7.19
N LEU A 330 -38.02 7.89 7.00
CA LEU A 330 -38.38 8.49 5.70
C LEU A 330 -37.23 8.24 4.71
N VAL A 331 -37.30 7.12 4.02
CA VAL A 331 -36.41 6.72 2.92
C VAL A 331 -37.26 6.28 1.74
N ASP A 332 -36.69 6.26 0.54
CA ASP A 332 -37.39 5.75 -0.64
C ASP A 332 -37.81 4.29 -0.40
N GLU A 333 -39.11 4.09 -0.17
CA GLU A 333 -39.69 2.79 0.13
C GLU A 333 -39.49 1.77 -0.99
N ARG A 334 -39.41 2.22 -2.25
CA ARG A 334 -39.17 1.33 -3.39
C ARG A 334 -37.73 0.82 -3.38
N ALA A 335 -36.77 1.72 -3.16
CA ALA A 335 -35.36 1.35 -3.05
C ALA A 335 -35.13 0.39 -1.86
N LEU A 336 -35.77 0.67 -0.72
CA LEU A 336 -35.69 -0.19 0.46
C LEU A 336 -36.31 -1.57 0.20
N ALA A 337 -37.48 -1.65 -0.47
CA ALA A 337 -38.11 -2.91 -0.83
C ALA A 337 -37.23 -3.75 -1.76
N VAL A 338 -36.55 -3.13 -2.73
CA VAL A 338 -35.59 -3.80 -3.63
C VAL A 338 -34.41 -4.34 -2.83
N LEU A 339 -33.79 -3.55 -1.95
CA LEU A 339 -32.66 -3.96 -1.13
C LEU A 339 -33.03 -5.09 -0.17
N VAL A 340 -34.18 -5.01 0.50
CA VAL A 340 -34.68 -6.08 1.39
C VAL A 340 -34.95 -7.35 0.59
N GLY A 341 -35.61 -7.24 -0.56
CA GLY A 341 -35.88 -8.39 -1.44
C GLY A 341 -34.61 -9.03 -1.99
N TRP A 342 -33.60 -8.23 -2.33
CA TRP A 342 -32.28 -8.72 -2.74
C TRP A 342 -31.52 -9.40 -1.58
N SER A 343 -31.52 -8.79 -0.39
CA SER A 343 -30.80 -9.28 0.80
C SER A 343 -31.24 -10.68 1.25
N ARG A 344 -32.49 -11.07 0.94
CA ARG A 344 -33.06 -12.40 1.24
C ARG A 344 -32.71 -13.46 0.19
N ARG A 345 -32.26 -13.06 -1.00
CA ARG A 345 -31.98 -13.94 -2.14
C ARG A 345 -30.50 -14.10 -2.43
N THR A 346 -29.69 -13.10 -2.10
CA THR A 346 -28.23 -13.17 -2.28
C THR A 346 -27.62 -14.29 -1.44
N GLN A 347 -26.68 -15.03 -2.04
CA GLN A 347 -25.94 -16.09 -1.36
C GLN A 347 -24.67 -15.58 -0.67
N SER A 348 -24.07 -14.50 -1.18
CA SER A 348 -22.81 -13.92 -0.70
C SER A 348 -23.01 -12.63 0.11
N GLY A 349 -24.10 -11.90 -0.10
CA GLY A 349 -24.29 -10.56 0.45
C GLY A 349 -23.42 -9.48 -0.21
N ASP A 350 -22.71 -9.83 -1.28
CA ASP A 350 -21.85 -8.97 -2.08
C ASP A 350 -22.67 -8.10 -3.04
N LEU A 351 -22.43 -6.79 -3.05
CA LEU A 351 -23.19 -5.81 -3.84
C LEU A 351 -22.83 -5.80 -5.35
N ASP A 352 -21.76 -6.52 -5.72
CA ASP A 352 -21.34 -6.91 -7.08
C ASP A 352 -22.43 -7.52 -7.99
#